data_AF-A0A954RCZ4-F1
#
_entry.id   AF-A0A954RCZ4-F1
#
_cell.length_a   1.000
_cell.length_b   1.000
_cell.length_c   1.000
_cell.angle_alpha   90.00
_cell.angle_beta   90.00
_cell.angle_gamma   90.00
#
_symmetry.space_group_name_H-M   'P 1'
#
loop_
_entity.id
_entity.type
_entity.pdbx_description
1 polymer ?
#
loop_
_entity_poly.entity_id
_entity_poly.type
_entity_poly.pdbx_seq_one_letter_code
_entity_poly.pdbx_strand_id
1 'polypeptide(L)' 'TGPLQFTGETQESGPSYDPKWQSISKNWVATHTQDHVVSLTLETAWNTPHSTTEGYRTVGKQLGEAIERYLGTQPRMPAN' A
#
# COMPACT_ATOMS: atom_id res chain seq x y z
N THR A 1 9.88 -11.63 18.05
CA THR A 1 9.68 -11.18 16.66
C THR A 1 8.47 -10.26 16.63
N GLY A 2 8.65 -9.05 17.16
CA GLY A 2 7.64 -7.98 17.15
C GLY A 2 7.59 -7.26 15.80
N PRO A 3 6.73 -6.24 15.62
CA PRO A 3 6.58 -5.56 14.34
C PRO A 3 7.91 -5.00 13.84
N LEU A 4 8.09 -4.95 12.51
CA LEU A 4 9.20 -4.25 11.86
C LEU A 4 9.39 -2.89 12.55
N GLN A 5 10.57 -2.67 13.13
CA GLN A 5 10.86 -1.41 13.81
C GLN A 5 10.80 -0.29 12.78
N PHE A 6 9.87 0.64 12.97
CA PHE A 6 9.82 1.85 12.16
C PHE A 6 10.95 2.77 12.61
N THR A 7 11.93 2.99 11.72
CA THR A 7 13.12 3.82 12.00
C THR A 7 12.84 5.32 11.87
N GLY A 8 11.58 5.72 11.59
CA GLY A 8 11.22 7.10 11.30
C GLY A 8 11.46 7.51 9.85
N GLU A 9 12.07 6.65 9.04
CA GLU A 9 12.37 6.89 7.64
C GLU A 9 11.55 5.97 6.74
N THR A 10 11.05 6.52 5.64
CA THR A 10 10.38 5.77 4.59
C THR A 10 11.28 5.73 3.36
N GLN A 11 11.47 4.56 2.77
CA GLN A 11 12.11 4.45 1.46
C GLN A 11 11.04 4.53 0.36
N GLU A 12 11.18 5.50 -0.54
CA GLU A 12 10.32 5.63 -1.72
C GLU A 12 10.99 4.95 -2.92
N SER A 13 10.19 4.30 -3.77
CA SER A 13 10.68 3.73 -5.03
C SER A 13 10.76 4.78 -6.14
N GLY A 14 11.55 5.84 -5.93
CA GLY A 14 11.77 6.93 -6.89
C GLY A 14 13.06 6.77 -7.72
N PRO A 15 13.52 7.84 -8.38
CA PRO A 15 14.78 7.83 -9.16
C PRO A 15 16.01 7.33 -8.41
N SER A 16 16.07 7.53 -7.10
CA SER A 16 17.16 7.06 -6.24
C SER A 16 17.05 5.58 -5.83
N TYR A 17 15.93 4.93 -6.12
CA TYR A 17 15.67 3.52 -5.77
C TYR A 17 16.09 2.56 -6.88
N ASP A 18 15.69 2.83 -8.13
CA ASP A 18 16.02 2.00 -9.29
C ASP A 18 16.03 2.85 -10.57
N PRO A 19 16.98 2.64 -11.53
CA PRO A 19 16.99 3.39 -12.79
C PRO A 19 15.70 3.26 -13.62
N LYS A 20 14.96 2.16 -13.48
CA LYS A 20 13.67 1.88 -14.11
C LYS A 20 12.51 2.01 -13.13
N TRP A 21 12.62 2.86 -12.10
CA TRP A 21 11.56 3.06 -11.10
C TRP A 21 10.18 3.31 -11.72
N GLN A 22 10.10 3.99 -12.86
CA GLN A 22 8.84 4.24 -13.58
C GLN A 22 8.16 2.96 -14.10
N SER A 23 8.93 1.89 -14.34
CA SER A 23 8.41 0.59 -14.77
C SER A 23 7.91 -0.27 -13.60
N ILE A 24 8.15 0.14 -12.34
CA ILE A 24 7.57 -0.52 -11.17
C ILE A 24 6.06 -0.31 -11.19
N SER A 25 5.27 -1.39 -11.04
CA SER A 25 3.83 -1.39 -11.29
C SER A 25 3.06 -0.24 -10.63
N LYS A 26 3.30 0.06 -9.34
CA LYS A 26 2.56 1.15 -8.69
C LYS A 26 2.89 2.53 -9.25
N ASN A 27 4.15 2.78 -9.61
CA ASN A 27 4.59 4.04 -10.19
C ASN A 27 4.04 4.19 -11.63
N TRP A 28 4.06 3.11 -12.40
CA TRP A 28 3.46 3.11 -13.74
C TRP A 28 1.96 3.40 -13.67
N VAL A 29 1.21 2.70 -12.82
CA VAL A 29 -0.23 2.94 -12.64
C VAL A 29 -0.49 4.39 -12.18
N ALA A 30 0.26 4.90 -11.20
CA ALA A 30 0.11 6.26 -10.71
C ALA A 30 0.33 7.32 -11.80
N THR A 31 1.26 7.08 -12.73
CA THR A 31 1.58 8.02 -13.83
C THR A 31 0.67 7.89 -15.06
N HIS A 32 -0.14 6.83 -15.14
CA HIS A 32 -0.99 6.53 -16.30
C HIS A 32 -2.48 6.47 -15.95
N THR A 33 -2.87 6.97 -14.77
CA THR A 33 -4.26 7.04 -14.31
C THR A 33 -4.56 8.45 -13.77
N GLN A 34 -5.82 8.71 -13.42
CA GLN A 34 -6.26 10.02 -12.91
C GLN A 34 -5.77 10.26 -11.48
N ASP A 35 -5.61 11.52 -11.09
CA ASP A 35 -5.10 11.96 -9.77
C ASP A 35 -5.85 11.37 -8.55
N HIS A 36 -7.10 10.94 -8.73
CA HIS A 36 -7.91 10.35 -7.66
C HIS A 36 -7.70 8.84 -7.47
N VAL A 37 -6.90 8.20 -8.32
CA VAL A 37 -6.59 6.78 -8.22
C VAL A 37 -5.53 6.55 -7.14
N VAL A 38 -5.84 5.68 -6.20
CA VAL A 38 -4.89 5.21 -5.19
C VAL A 38 -4.11 4.03 -5.77
N SER A 39 -2.82 4.22 -6.01
CA SER A 39 -1.90 3.19 -6.51
C SER A 39 -0.88 2.83 -5.44
N LEU A 40 -0.82 1.56 -5.03
CA LEU A 40 0.12 1.07 -4.02
C LEU A 40 0.54 -0.37 -4.30
N THR A 41 1.69 -0.74 -3.73
CA THR A 41 2.11 -2.14 -3.59
C THR A 41 2.04 -2.49 -2.11
N LEU A 42 1.27 -3.51 -1.74
CA LEU A 42 1.18 -4.02 -0.38
C LEU A 42 2.06 -5.26 -0.25
N GLU A 43 3.19 -5.11 0.43
CA GLU A 43 4.09 -6.22 0.75
C GLU A 43 3.74 -6.78 2.14
N THR A 44 3.61 -8.10 2.24
CA THR A 44 3.34 -8.78 3.52
C THR A 44 4.55 -9.61 3.94
N ALA A 45 4.85 -9.62 5.24
CA ALA A 45 6.00 -10.36 5.75
C ALA A 45 5.78 -11.88 5.57
N TRP A 46 6.80 -12.57 5.09
CA TRP A 46 6.74 -14.00 4.79
C TRP A 46 7.28 -14.90 5.91
N ASN A 47 8.03 -14.34 6.87
CA ASN A 47 8.81 -15.07 7.87
C ASN A 47 8.43 -14.74 9.32
N THR A 48 7.17 -14.39 9.58
CA THR A 48 6.65 -14.14 10.94
C THR A 48 5.83 -15.33 11.43
N PRO A 49 5.59 -15.46 12.75
CA PRO A 49 4.64 -16.45 13.27
C PRO A 49 3.22 -16.31 12.69
N HIS A 50 2.87 -15.15 12.16
CA HIS A 50 1.58 -14.86 11.52
C HIS A 50 1.60 -15.05 10.00
N SER A 51 2.74 -15.41 9.39
CA SER A 51 2.88 -15.66 7.94
C SER A 51 2.31 -17.02 7.55
N THR A 52 1.04 -17.23 7.88
CA THR A 52 0.25 -18.44 7.58
C THR A 52 -0.86 -18.09 6.61
N THR A 53 -1.48 -19.09 5.98
CA THR A 53 -2.65 -18.88 5.10
C THR A 53 -3.74 -18.05 5.78
N GLU A 54 -4.08 -18.36 7.03
CA GLU A 54 -5.08 -17.60 7.80
C GLU A 54 -4.62 -16.19 8.16
N GLY A 55 -3.32 -15.99 8.40
CA GLY A 55 -2.74 -14.66 8.56
C GLY A 55 -2.89 -13.80 7.31
N TYR A 56 -2.60 -14.35 6.12
CA TYR A 56 -2.79 -13.62 4.87
C TYR A 56 -4.26 -13.35 4.55
N ARG A 57 -5.17 -14.28 4.89
CA ARG A 57 -6.62 -14.03 4.82
C ARG A 57 -7.03 -12.88 5.73
N THR A 58 -6.45 -12.81 6.92
CA THR A 58 -6.70 -11.71 7.88
C THR A 58 -6.22 -10.38 7.30
N VAL A 59 -5.02 -10.33 6.69
CA VAL A 59 -4.54 -9.12 5.99
C VAL A 59 -5.51 -8.70 4.88
N GLY A 60 -5.96 -9.64 4.04
CA GLY A 60 -6.91 -9.35 2.97
C GLY A 60 -8.25 -8.81 3.48
N LYS A 61 -8.79 -9.41 4.57
CA LYS A 61 -10.01 -8.92 5.23
C LYS A 61 -9.84 -7.47 5.71
N GLN A 62 -8.74 -7.19 6.42
CA GLN A 62 -8.46 -5.86 6.97
C GLN A 62 -8.24 -4.82 5.87
N LEU A 63 -7.60 -5.20 4.75
CA LEU A 63 -7.49 -4.34 3.58
C LEU A 63 -8.87 -4.01 3.00
N GLY A 64 -9.75 -4.99 2.86
CA GLY A 64 -11.13 -4.78 2.39
C GLY A 64 -11.91 -3.81 3.29
N GLU A 65 -11.83 -3.99 4.61
CA GLU A 65 -12.43 -3.06 5.58
C GLU A 65 -11.82 -1.65 5.50
N ALA A 66 -10.53 -1.52 5.22
CA ALA A 66 -9.89 -0.22 5.04
C ALA A 66 -10.36 0.49 3.76
N ILE A 67 -10.53 -0.25 2.66
CA ILE A 67 -11.08 0.28 1.41
C ILE A 67 -12.53 0.75 1.61
N GLU A 68 -13.35 -0.05 2.31
CA GLU A 68 -14.73 0.33 2.66
C GLU A 68 -14.77 1.65 3.43
N ARG A 69 -13.98 1.75 4.51
CA ARG A 69 -13.87 2.99 5.30
C ARG A 69 -13.41 4.17 4.45
N TYR A 70 -12.37 3.98 3.64
CA TYR A 70 -11.85 5.05 2.77
C TYR A 70 -12.94 5.57 1.84
N LEU A 71 -13.68 4.69 1.17
CA LEU A 71 -14.77 5.09 0.27
C LEU A 71 -15.95 5.73 1.02
N GLY A 72 -16.23 5.27 2.25
CA GLY A 72 -17.26 5.83 3.13
C GLY A 72 -17.00 7.28 3.56
N THR A 73 -15.73 7.72 3.63
CA THR A 73 -15.38 9.12 3.94
C THR A 73 -15.70 10.11 2.82
N GLN A 74 -16.24 9.66 1.69
CA GLN A 74 -16.46 10.46 0.49
C GLN A 74 -15.22 11.30 0.11
N PRO A 75 -14.05 10.68 -0.14
CA PRO A 75 -12.79 11.40 -0.38
C PRO A 75 -12.78 12.27 -1.64
N ARG A 76 -13.89 12.29 -2.40
CA ARG A 76 -14.12 13.08 -3.61
C ARG A 76 -15.00 14.31 -3.37
N MET A 77 -15.62 14.46 -2.19
CA MET A 77 -16.35 15.68 -1.88
C MET A 77 -15.39 16.76 -1.39
N PRO A 78 -15.42 17.98 -1.94
CA PRO A 78 -14.68 19.09 -1.37
C PRO A 78 -15.16 19.32 0.07
N ALA A 79 -14.23 19.65 0.97
CA ALA A 79 -14.59 20.15 2.29
C ALA A 79 -15.45 21.40 2.12
N ASN A 80 -16.60 21.44 2.80
CA ASN A 80 -17.47 22.63 2.86
C ASN A 80 -16.74 23.83 3.46
#